data_AF-A0A554IUK6-F1
#
_entry.id   AF-A0A554IUK6-F1
#
_cell.length_a   1.000
_cell.length_b   1.000
_cell.length_c   1.000
_cell.angle_alpha   90.00
_cell.angle_beta   90.00
_cell.angle_gamma   90.00
#
_symmetry.space_group_name_H-M   'P 1'
#
loop_
_entity.id
_entity.type
_entity.pdbx_description
1 polymer ?
#
loop_
_entity_poly.entity_id
_entity_poly.type
_entity_poly.pdbx_seq_one_letter_code
_entity_poly.pdbx_strand_id
1 'polypeptide(L)'
;MAVFTHVNNYAQIDTTKLDGVNLIVTLPAAFSDTCTKECVPGILSKLKFIKEAGAKRVILVCSDQPFAVAQWVQYSEWNNADVIFASDFGCFQMREIVGRASEEEGKKNLPRALGDLLRRAYVVVKDGKIMGKYVEPDALDFTLNVEELISGIRVISGQGVAGTQEVSLQS
;
A
#
# COMPACT_ATOMS: atom_id res chain seq x y z
N MET A 1 -12.41 -6.04 -5.12
CA MET A 1 -12.55 -5.54 -3.73
C MET A 1 -11.78 -6.49 -2.84
N ALA A 2 -11.18 -6.02 -1.75
CA ALA A 2 -10.28 -6.82 -0.93
C ALA A 2 -10.63 -6.77 0.57
N VAL A 3 -10.31 -7.85 1.28
CA VAL A 3 -10.42 -7.96 2.74
C VAL A 3 -9.05 -8.31 3.32
N PHE A 4 -8.62 -7.57 4.33
CA PHE A 4 -7.33 -7.79 5.01
C PHE A 4 -7.54 -8.21 6.46
N THR A 5 -6.52 -8.83 7.04
CA THR A 5 -6.45 -9.10 8.47
C THR A 5 -5.52 -8.10 9.13
N HIS A 6 -6.00 -7.30 10.08
CA HIS A 6 -5.18 -6.43 10.90
C HIS A 6 -4.22 -7.26 11.76
N VAL A 7 -2.92 -6.93 11.76
CA VAL A 7 -1.90 -7.87 12.28
C VAL A 7 -1.89 -8.01 13.81
N ASN A 8 -2.27 -6.96 14.55
CA ASN A 8 -2.24 -6.99 16.02
C ASN A 8 -3.48 -7.63 16.68
N ASN A 9 -4.64 -7.61 16.03
CA ASN A 9 -5.91 -8.03 16.64
C ASN A 9 -6.75 -8.95 15.76
N TYR A 10 -6.25 -9.32 14.59
CA TYR A 10 -6.91 -10.19 13.60
C TYR A 10 -8.27 -9.69 13.10
N ALA A 11 -8.62 -8.43 13.36
CA ALA A 11 -9.85 -7.83 12.85
C ALA A 11 -9.81 -7.74 11.33
N GLN A 12 -10.96 -8.01 10.70
CA GLN A 12 -11.09 -7.92 9.25
C GLN A 12 -11.27 -6.47 8.82
N ILE A 13 -10.46 -6.04 7.84
CA ILE A 13 -10.54 -4.74 7.18
C ILE A 13 -11.12 -4.98 5.81
N ASP A 14 -12.42 -4.74 5.69
CA ASP A 14 -13.14 -4.86 4.43
C ASP A 14 -13.07 -3.53 3.67
N THR A 15 -12.37 -3.53 2.53
CA THR A 15 -12.20 -2.31 1.72
C THR A 15 -13.53 -1.71 1.26
N THR A 16 -14.61 -2.51 1.14
CA THR A 16 -15.94 -1.98 0.76
C THR A 16 -16.58 -1.14 1.85
N LYS A 17 -16.12 -1.27 3.09
CA LYS A 17 -16.68 -0.63 4.29
C LYS A 17 -15.84 0.56 4.74
N LEU A 18 -14.76 0.88 4.04
CA LEU A 18 -13.91 2.01 4.34
C LEU A 18 -14.59 3.31 3.91
N ASP A 19 -14.84 4.17 4.88
CA ASP A 19 -15.39 5.50 4.68
C ASP A 19 -14.30 6.57 4.52
N GLY A 20 -14.61 7.66 3.80
CA GLY A 20 -13.66 8.71 3.47
C GLY A 20 -12.55 8.24 2.52
N VAL A 21 -11.49 9.05 2.37
CA VAL A 21 -10.32 8.70 1.55
C VAL A 21 -9.35 7.86 2.38
N ASN A 22 -8.92 6.71 1.87
CA ASN A 22 -8.01 5.78 2.54
C ASN A 22 -6.89 5.42 1.56
N LEU A 23 -5.66 5.35 2.06
CA LEU A 23 -4.51 4.91 1.30
C LEU A 23 -4.17 3.46 1.67
N ILE A 24 -4.05 2.61 0.66
CA ILE A 24 -3.50 1.26 0.80
C ILE A 24 -2.14 1.24 0.10
N VAL A 25 -1.11 0.79 0.80
CA VAL A 25 0.24 0.59 0.28
C VAL A 25 0.50 -0.91 0.24
N THR A 26 0.66 -1.49 -0.94
CA THR A 26 1.02 -2.90 -1.07
C THR A 26 2.54 -3.05 -1.06
N LEU A 27 3.01 -4.06 -0.36
CA LEU A 27 4.41 -4.39 -0.18
C LEU A 27 4.64 -5.82 -0.66
N PRO A 28 5.73 -6.10 -1.39
CA PRO A 28 6.03 -7.45 -1.84
C PRO A 28 6.16 -8.46 -0.71
N ALA A 29 6.97 -8.16 0.32
CA ALA A 29 7.22 -9.10 1.41
C ALA A 29 7.69 -8.39 2.70
N ALA A 30 7.24 -8.89 3.84
CA ALA A 30 7.81 -8.59 5.14
C ALA A 30 9.29 -9.02 5.20
N PHE A 31 10.10 -8.32 5.99
CA PHE A 31 11.56 -8.54 6.13
C PHE A 31 12.41 -8.39 4.86
N SER A 32 11.83 -8.07 3.70
CA SER A 32 12.62 -7.81 2.49
C SER A 32 13.37 -6.47 2.58
N ASP A 33 14.54 -6.38 1.94
CA ASP A 33 15.50 -5.29 2.13
C ASP A 33 14.91 -3.91 1.81
N THR A 34 14.43 -3.72 0.57
CA THR A 34 13.80 -2.47 0.13
C THR A 34 12.54 -2.13 0.92
N CYS A 35 11.73 -3.14 1.30
CA CYS A 35 10.54 -2.86 2.12
C CYS A 35 10.92 -2.35 3.51
N THR A 36 11.98 -2.91 4.10
CA THR A 36 12.42 -2.62 5.47
C THR A 36 13.22 -1.33 5.57
N LYS A 37 14.12 -1.08 4.62
CA LYS A 37 15.05 0.05 4.70
C LYS A 37 14.50 1.33 4.06
N GLU A 38 13.61 1.21 3.08
CA GLU A 38 13.22 2.34 2.24
C GLU A 38 11.72 2.56 2.24
N CYS A 39 10.94 1.56 1.81
CA CYS A 39 9.52 1.75 1.54
C CYS A 39 8.71 2.10 2.78
N VAL A 40 8.75 1.27 3.82
CA VAL A 40 7.95 1.53 5.04
C VAL A 40 8.46 2.79 5.73
N PRO A 41 9.77 2.97 6.01
CA PRO A 41 10.27 4.22 6.58
C PRO A 41 9.90 5.47 5.78
N GLY A 42 9.94 5.40 4.43
CA GLY A 42 9.53 6.48 3.55
C GLY A 42 8.08 6.90 3.77
N ILE A 43 7.15 5.95 3.82
CA ILE A 43 5.74 6.22 4.15
C ILE A 43 5.59 6.80 5.55
N LEU A 44 6.26 6.21 6.55
CA LEU A 44 6.20 6.69 7.94
C LEU A 44 6.67 8.14 8.07
N SER A 45 7.75 8.51 7.37
CA SER A 45 8.30 9.88 7.36
C SER A 45 7.34 10.91 6.75
N LYS A 46 6.40 10.47 5.91
CA LYS A 46 5.44 11.31 5.19
C LYS A 46 4.01 11.20 5.72
N LEU A 47 3.76 10.38 6.76
CA LEU A 47 2.42 10.13 7.30
C LEU A 47 1.64 11.41 7.60
N LYS A 48 2.29 12.39 8.24
CA LYS A 48 1.66 13.69 8.54
C LYS A 48 1.09 14.34 7.29
N PHE A 49 1.89 14.46 6.22
CA PHE A 49 1.47 15.09 4.97
C PHE A 49 0.38 14.28 4.25
N ILE A 50 0.47 12.95 4.30
CA ILE A 50 -0.55 12.06 3.72
C ILE A 50 -1.91 12.25 4.43
N LYS A 51 -1.90 12.34 5.76
CA LYS A 51 -3.10 12.60 6.57
C LYS A 51 -3.65 14.01 6.33
N GLU A 52 -2.78 15.02 6.31
CA GLU A 52 -3.14 16.42 6.02
C GLU A 52 -3.74 16.59 4.62
N ALA A 53 -3.34 15.77 3.65
CA ALA A 53 -3.94 15.72 2.32
C ALA A 53 -5.37 15.15 2.28
N GLY A 54 -5.85 14.58 3.39
CA GLY A 54 -7.21 14.06 3.55
C GLY A 54 -7.30 12.54 3.64
N ALA A 55 -6.19 11.81 3.70
CA ALA A 55 -6.24 10.38 3.97
C ALA A 55 -6.70 10.14 5.42
N LYS A 56 -7.81 9.45 5.60
CA LYS A 56 -8.34 9.01 6.89
C LYS A 56 -7.49 7.87 7.47
N ARG A 57 -7.21 6.85 6.66
CA ARG A 57 -6.39 5.69 7.05
C ARG A 57 -5.24 5.50 6.05
N VAL A 58 -4.11 5.02 6.57
CA VAL A 58 -2.98 4.53 5.78
C VAL A 58 -2.76 3.08 6.18
N ILE A 59 -2.87 2.17 5.23
CA ILE A 59 -2.90 0.72 5.46
C ILE A 59 -1.78 0.09 4.64
N LEU A 60 -0.78 -0.50 5.30
CA LEU A 60 0.32 -1.22 4.67
C LEU A 60 -0.03 -2.70 4.64
N VAL A 61 0.02 -3.31 3.45
CA VAL A 61 -0.46 -4.67 3.20
C VAL A 61 0.60 -5.49 2.48
N CYS A 62 0.90 -6.68 2.97
CA CYS A 62 1.62 -7.71 2.20
C CYS A 62 0.90 -9.06 2.27
N SER A 63 1.39 -10.03 1.50
CA SER A 63 0.83 -11.39 1.49
C SER A 63 1.47 -12.32 2.52
N ASP A 64 2.36 -11.85 3.41
CA ASP A 64 2.90 -12.66 4.51
C ASP A 64 1.82 -12.91 5.59
N GLN A 65 1.96 -13.99 6.35
CA GLN A 65 1.02 -14.33 7.43
C GLN A 65 0.93 -13.18 8.46
N PRO A 66 -0.26 -12.93 9.06
CA PRO A 66 -0.44 -11.79 9.96
C PRO A 66 0.54 -11.77 11.14
N PHE A 67 0.88 -12.94 11.71
CA PHE A 67 1.85 -13.04 12.81
C PHE A 67 3.28 -12.70 12.37
N ALA A 68 3.67 -13.00 11.13
CA ALA A 68 4.99 -12.66 10.60
C ALA A 68 5.10 -11.15 10.38
N VAL A 69 4.06 -10.53 9.83
CA VAL A 69 3.98 -9.06 9.67
C VAL A 69 4.00 -8.37 11.03
N ALA A 70 3.27 -8.89 12.03
CA ALA A 70 3.30 -8.33 13.38
C ALA A 70 4.71 -8.35 13.99
N GLN A 71 5.44 -9.47 13.85
CA GLN A 71 6.82 -9.58 14.31
C GLN A 71 7.77 -8.66 13.55
N TRP A 72 7.58 -8.50 12.25
CA TRP A 72 8.36 -7.55 11.45
C TRP A 72 8.20 -6.11 11.93
N VAL A 73 6.96 -5.67 12.15
CA VAL A 73 6.64 -4.33 12.68
C VAL A 73 7.28 -4.11 14.05
N GLN A 74 7.18 -5.11 14.94
CA GLN A 74 7.78 -5.06 16.26
C GLN A 74 9.31 -4.97 16.19
N TYR A 75 9.94 -5.82 15.38
CA TYR A 75 11.40 -5.88 15.20
C TYR A 75 11.95 -4.58 14.59
N SER A 76 11.22 -3.98 13.66
CA SER A 76 11.58 -2.72 13.02
C SER A 76 11.16 -1.48 13.80
N GLU A 77 10.58 -1.65 14.99
CA GLU A 77 10.15 -0.58 15.91
C GLU A 77 9.17 0.43 15.28
N TRP A 78 8.38 0.00 14.29
CA TRP A 78 7.37 0.85 13.62
C TRP A 78 6.05 0.93 14.38
N ASN A 79 6.12 0.92 15.71
CA ASN A 79 4.97 1.01 16.59
C ASN A 79 4.36 2.41 16.52
N ASN A 80 3.57 2.66 15.47
CA ASN A 80 2.94 3.94 15.18
C ASN A 80 1.42 3.74 15.05
N ALA A 81 0.66 4.46 15.87
CA ALA A 81 -0.80 4.35 15.92
C ALA A 81 -1.51 4.93 14.67
N ASP A 82 -0.83 5.75 13.87
CA ASP A 82 -1.42 6.43 12.71
C ASP A 82 -1.44 5.57 11.44
N VAL A 83 -0.76 4.42 11.46
CA VAL A 83 -0.66 3.47 10.35
C VAL A 83 -1.20 2.11 10.76
N ILE A 84 -1.89 1.45 9.83
CA ILE A 84 -2.39 0.10 10.02
C ILE A 84 -1.51 -0.86 9.23
N PHE A 85 -0.94 -1.85 9.90
CA PHE A 85 -0.33 -2.99 9.22
C PHE A 85 -1.37 -4.12 9.10
N ALA A 86 -1.52 -4.64 7.90
CA ALA A 86 -2.48 -5.69 7.59
C ALA A 86 -1.87 -6.74 6.67
N SER A 87 -2.51 -7.91 6.63
CA SER A 87 -2.11 -9.05 5.82
C SER A 87 -3.25 -9.42 4.88
N ASP A 88 -2.91 -9.63 3.60
CA ASP A 88 -3.79 -10.21 2.58
C ASP A 88 -3.58 -11.74 2.48
N PHE A 89 -2.88 -12.36 3.44
CA PHE A 89 -2.66 -13.81 3.43
C PHE A 89 -3.98 -14.56 3.59
N GLY A 90 -4.19 -15.57 2.75
CA GLY A 90 -5.40 -16.40 2.72
C GLY A 90 -6.46 -15.88 1.74
N CYS A 91 -6.68 -14.56 1.68
CA CYS A 91 -7.60 -13.93 0.73
C CYS A 91 -6.94 -13.68 -0.63
N PHE A 92 -5.74 -13.10 -0.61
CA PHE A 92 -4.92 -12.79 -1.78
C PHE A 92 -5.59 -11.92 -2.84
N GLN A 93 -6.56 -11.10 -2.44
CA GLN A 93 -7.41 -10.33 -3.35
C GLN A 93 -6.70 -9.09 -3.90
N MET A 94 -5.63 -8.62 -3.27
CA MET A 94 -4.90 -7.46 -3.79
C MET A 94 -4.22 -7.74 -5.13
N ARG A 95 -3.91 -9.00 -5.44
CA ARG A 95 -3.30 -9.39 -6.72
C ARG A 95 -4.18 -9.02 -7.92
N GLU A 96 -5.50 -9.03 -7.77
CA GLU A 96 -6.44 -8.62 -8.83
C GLU A 96 -6.40 -7.10 -9.09
N ILE A 97 -5.92 -6.32 -8.11
CA ILE A 97 -5.87 -4.87 -8.18
C ILE A 97 -4.48 -4.42 -8.63
N VAL A 98 -3.41 -4.96 -8.03
CA VAL A 98 -2.04 -4.46 -8.22
C VAL A 98 -1.16 -5.39 -9.05
N GLY A 99 -1.59 -6.62 -9.32
CA GLY A 99 -0.79 -7.62 -10.02
C GLY A 99 0.20 -8.36 -9.11
N ARG A 100 0.97 -9.27 -9.71
CA ARG A 100 1.97 -10.12 -9.03
C ARG A 100 3.37 -9.54 -9.18
N ALA A 101 4.23 -9.71 -8.17
CA ALA A 101 5.61 -9.21 -8.23
C ALA A 101 6.42 -9.80 -9.40
N SER A 102 6.07 -10.99 -9.90
CA SER A 102 6.68 -11.60 -11.08
C SER A 102 6.33 -10.89 -12.40
N GLU A 103 5.29 -10.06 -12.40
CA GLU A 103 4.87 -9.23 -13.55
C GLU A 103 5.59 -7.88 -13.56
N GLU A 104 6.31 -7.53 -12.50
CA GLU A 104 7.10 -6.31 -12.38
C GLU A 104 8.34 -6.36 -13.30
N GLU A 105 8.66 -5.25 -13.96
CA GLU A 105 9.87 -5.19 -14.77
C GLU A 105 11.12 -5.42 -13.89
N GLY A 106 12.13 -6.11 -14.44
CA GLY A 106 13.31 -6.53 -13.66
C GLY A 106 13.11 -7.78 -12.78
N LYS A 107 11.87 -8.23 -12.51
CA LYS A 107 11.56 -9.41 -11.66
C LYS A 107 10.91 -10.59 -12.40
N LYS A 108 10.99 -10.64 -13.72
CA LYS A 108 10.35 -11.67 -14.57
C LYS A 108 10.71 -13.13 -14.22
N ASN A 109 11.78 -13.36 -13.43
CA ASN A 109 12.25 -14.68 -13.01
C ASN A 109 12.44 -14.80 -11.49
N LEU A 110 11.47 -14.35 -10.68
CA LEU A 110 11.53 -14.60 -9.23
C LEU A 110 11.60 -16.11 -8.94
N PRO A 111 12.46 -16.56 -7.99
CA PRO A 111 12.49 -17.93 -7.55
C PRO A 111 11.11 -18.42 -7.14
N ARG A 112 10.72 -19.63 -7.55
CA ARG A 112 9.43 -20.25 -7.18
C ARG A 112 9.20 -20.25 -5.66
N ALA A 113 10.28 -20.31 -4.88
CA ALA A 113 10.24 -20.26 -3.42
C ALA A 113 9.66 -18.96 -2.84
N LEU A 114 9.67 -17.85 -3.60
CA LEU A 114 9.07 -16.58 -3.18
C LEU A 114 7.55 -16.54 -3.39
N GLY A 115 7.00 -17.46 -4.19
CA GLY A 115 5.57 -17.53 -4.47
C GLY A 115 5.01 -16.30 -5.19
N ASP A 116 3.70 -16.10 -5.06
CA ASP A 116 2.96 -15.01 -5.71
C ASP A 116 2.92 -13.76 -4.81
N LEU A 117 4.02 -13.03 -4.70
CA LEU A 117 4.06 -11.77 -3.94
C LEU A 117 3.23 -10.67 -4.60
N LEU A 118 2.80 -9.66 -3.82
CA LEU A 118 2.14 -8.47 -4.36
C LEU A 118 3.15 -7.56 -5.07
N ARG A 119 2.72 -6.85 -6.12
CA ARG A 119 3.49 -5.69 -6.61
C ARG A 119 3.48 -4.58 -5.56
N ARG A 120 4.53 -3.76 -5.54
CA ARG A 120 4.53 -2.55 -4.75
C ARG A 120 3.65 -1.51 -5.42
N ALA A 121 2.69 -0.98 -4.67
CA ALA A 121 1.72 -0.05 -5.23
C ALA A 121 1.10 0.84 -4.15
N TYR A 122 0.50 1.92 -4.63
CA TYR A 122 -0.48 2.71 -3.91
C TYR A 122 -1.86 2.48 -4.50
N VAL A 123 -2.86 2.34 -3.65
CA VAL A 123 -4.26 2.29 -4.04
C VAL A 123 -5.04 3.27 -3.18
N VAL A 124 -5.71 4.22 -3.82
CA VAL A 124 -6.56 5.18 -3.14
C VAL A 124 -8.00 4.67 -3.17
N VAL A 125 -8.59 4.51 -2.00
CA VAL A 125 -9.98 4.05 -1.82
C VAL A 125 -10.79 5.18 -1.21
N LYS A 126 -11.92 5.55 -1.83
CA LYS A 126 -12.88 6.51 -1.28
C LYS A 126 -14.25 5.87 -1.14
N ASP A 127 -14.79 5.88 0.08
CA ASP A 127 -16.15 5.38 0.37
C ASP A 127 -16.41 3.99 -0.23
N GLY A 128 -15.49 3.07 0.04
CA GLY A 128 -15.54 1.68 -0.41
C GLY A 128 -15.10 1.43 -1.86
N LYS A 129 -14.77 2.48 -2.63
CA LYS A 129 -14.47 2.38 -4.07
C LYS A 129 -13.01 2.72 -4.36
N ILE A 130 -12.38 1.96 -5.25
CA ILE A 130 -11.04 2.29 -5.74
C ILE A 130 -11.17 3.52 -6.66
N MET A 131 -10.45 4.58 -6.32
CA MET A 131 -10.42 5.83 -7.08
C MET A 131 -9.22 5.90 -8.02
N GLY A 132 -8.16 5.16 -7.71
CA GLY A 132 -6.98 5.06 -8.55
C GLY A 132 -5.88 4.27 -7.89
N LYS A 133 -4.86 3.93 -8.67
CA LYS A 133 -3.68 3.20 -8.21
C LYS A 133 -2.43 3.68 -8.93
N TYR A 134 -1.29 3.56 -8.27
CA TYR A 134 0.03 3.65 -8.89
C TYR A 134 0.75 2.35 -8.57
N VAL A 135 1.25 1.64 -9.57
CA VAL A 135 2.00 0.40 -9.38
C VAL A 135 3.43 0.67 -9.85
N GLU A 136 4.43 0.33 -9.02
CA GLU A 136 5.83 0.54 -9.41
C GLU A 136 6.14 -0.20 -10.72
N PRO A 137 6.69 0.49 -11.73
CA PRO A 137 6.99 -0.12 -13.02
C PRO A 137 8.21 -1.05 -12.93
N ASP A 138 9.27 -0.60 -12.25
CA ASP A 138 10.54 -1.32 -12.09
C ASP A 138 10.82 -1.58 -10.60
N ALA A 139 11.25 -2.80 -10.33
CA ALA A 139 11.55 -3.30 -9.01
C ALA A 139 12.97 -3.00 -8.51
N LEU A 140 13.85 -2.58 -9.41
CA LEU A 140 15.26 -2.27 -9.15
C LEU A 140 15.46 -0.81 -8.77
N ASP A 141 14.50 0.06 -9.11
CA ASP A 141 14.49 1.46 -8.75
C ASP A 141 13.30 1.70 -7.81
N PHE A 142 13.57 2.07 -6.56
CA PHE A 142 12.51 2.42 -5.63
C PHE A 142 11.95 3.79 -6.01
N THR A 143 10.91 3.81 -6.84
CA THR A 143 10.38 5.03 -7.46
C THR A 143 9.10 5.55 -6.82
N LEU A 144 8.64 4.99 -5.69
CA LEU A 144 7.43 5.45 -5.00
C LEU A 144 7.38 6.99 -4.85
N ASN A 145 6.68 7.65 -5.77
CA ASN A 145 6.56 9.10 -5.83
C ASN A 145 5.49 9.56 -4.83
N VAL A 146 5.89 9.69 -3.56
CA VAL A 146 4.98 10.07 -2.47
C VAL A 146 4.34 11.45 -2.68
N GLU A 147 5.02 12.38 -3.37
CA GLU A 147 4.50 13.72 -3.62
C GLU A 147 3.33 13.70 -4.62
N GLU A 148 3.46 12.93 -5.70
CA GLU A 148 2.38 12.72 -6.67
C GLU A 148 1.18 12.02 -6.01
N LEU A 149 1.44 11.03 -5.16
CA LEU A 149 0.40 10.40 -4.36
C LEU A 149 -0.34 11.40 -3.46
N ILE A 150 0.39 12.24 -2.72
CA ILE A 150 -0.19 13.27 -1.86
C ILE A 150 -1.05 14.23 -2.68
N SER A 151 -0.59 14.63 -3.86
CA SER A 151 -1.37 15.46 -4.78
C SER A 151 -2.67 14.78 -5.20
N GLY A 152 -2.61 13.51 -5.61
CA GLY A 152 -3.80 12.72 -5.95
C GLY A 152 -4.79 12.59 -4.80
N ILE A 153 -4.31 12.37 -3.58
CA ILE A 153 -5.15 12.32 -2.37
C ILE A 153 -5.85 13.66 -2.15
N ARG A 154 -5.17 14.81 -2.29
CA ARG A 154 -5.79 16.15 -2.17
C ARG A 154 -6.90 16.37 -3.18
N VAL A 155 -6.69 15.96 -4.43
CA VAL A 155 -7.73 16.05 -5.47
C VAL A 155 -8.94 15.20 -5.10
N ILE A 156 -8.73 13.94 -4.70
CA ILE A 156 -9.79 13.00 -4.35
C ILE A 156 -10.54 13.41 -3.06
N SER A 157 -9.84 14.03 -2.11
CA SER A 157 -10.40 14.54 -0.85
C SER A 157 -11.14 15.87 -1.00
N GLY A 158 -11.06 16.52 -2.17
CA GLY A 158 -11.67 17.84 -2.41
C GLY A 158 -10.88 19.01 -1.86
N GLN A 159 -9.61 18.80 -1.48
CA GLN A 159 -8.68 19.81 -0.99
C GLN A 159 -7.74 20.35 -2.09
N GLY A 160 -7.76 19.78 -3.28
CA GLY A 160 -7.00 20.24 -4.45
C GLY A 160 -7.72 21.36 -5.22
N VAL A 161 -6.96 22.30 -5.76
CA VAL A 161 -7.49 23.29 -6.72
C VAL A 161 -7.67 22.59 -8.06
N ALA A 162 -8.86 22.69 -8.67
CA ALA A 162 -9.11 22.22 -10.03
C ALA A 162 -8.29 23.08 -11.03
N GLY A 163 -7.05 22.70 -11.27
CA GLY A 163 -6.13 23.41 -12.15
C GLY A 163 -5.08 22.47 -12.72
N THR A 164 -5.30 22.08 -13.99
CA THR A 164 -4.33 21.50 -14.93
C THR A 164 -3.59 20.23 -14.54
N GLN A 165 -4.31 19.11 -14.55
CA GLN A 165 -4.05 17.91 -15.37
C GLN A 165 -5.01 16.84 -14.84
N GLU A 166 -5.71 16.13 -15.72
CA GLU A 166 -6.27 14.83 -15.33
C GLU A 166 -5.12 14.05 -14.68
N VAL A 167 -5.22 13.76 -13.39
CA VAL A 167 -4.27 12.86 -12.73
C VAL A 167 -4.56 11.48 -13.33
N SER A 168 -3.88 11.22 -14.45
CA SER A 168 -3.77 9.92 -15.07
C SER A 168 -2.94 9.05 -14.14
N LEU A 169 -3.59 8.53 -13.10
CA LEU A 169 -3.14 7.33 -12.40
C LEU A 169 -3.28 6.16 -13.38
N GLN A 170 -2.45 6.12 -14.43
CA GLN A 170 -2.49 5.05 -15.43
C GLN A 170 -1.41 4.00 -15.17
N SER A 171 -1.95 2.78 -15.00
CA SER A 171 -1.42 1.42 -15.19
C SER A 171 -0.06 1.06 -14.63
#